data_AF-A0A3M1PMC4-F1
#
_entry.id   AF-A0A3M1PMC4-F1
#
_cell.length_a   1.000
_cell.length_b   1.000
_cell.length_c   1.000
_cell.angle_alpha   90.00
_cell.angle_beta   90.00
_cell.angle_gamma   90.00
#
_symmetry.space_group_name_H-M   'P 1'
#
loop_
_entity.id
_entity.type
_entity.pdbx_description
1 polymer ?
#
loop_
_entity_poly.entity_id
_entity_poly.type
_entity_poly.pdbx_seq_one_letter_code
_entity_poly.pdbx_strand_id
1 'polypeptide(L)'
;MENAYLCITNQNIENKYNERVFFTRPADEKKWSVSLNELQADELRKAWKELIENYQEEHEREIEAGSERPPQTSYGKWSRHITGGSQEAQLKDGTLCYAFVEKDGKNLKVTALYPVMIARKLFEVDPDSLLPESLKPPGTFKELSPADRVFGWVNQKGKGAYKGQLRLHSVKCLSTDAIQEFTDDPANNPGLPLTILGQPKPQQSRFYVAKDKQGGALSKGTPKQDGYASANQGLRGRKVYPHHKAIAHNTEYWNDPMRDRTGQSVNGYYQEYRRPKKDGTEQRDSQNRSIQAWVKQNTQFQFDIDITNLSSVELGALLWLLTLLDKHYHRLGGGKPLGFGSVQLKIDWSQTDLQLGQDWQQYYESLLPIDPPDPKQAEQCIDTFKQTVALAYSPKKNTEDFEEVLFIRAFKQAAKGLDGPIHYPRVSAQPDPDGENFEWFTENEKGKKLALPSLWDETGLPYWE
;
A
#
# COMPACT_ATOMS: atom_id res chain seq x y z
N MET A 1 25.71 48.76 9.30
CA MET A 1 24.33 48.31 9.21
C MET A 1 24.28 46.87 9.67
N GLU A 2 23.49 46.57 10.69
CA GLU A 2 23.16 45.19 11.04
C GLU A 2 22.34 44.60 9.89
N ASN A 3 22.72 43.44 9.38
CA ASN A 3 21.89 42.76 8.39
C ASN A 3 20.69 42.18 9.14
N ALA A 4 19.48 42.56 8.72
CA ALA A 4 18.23 41.99 9.22
C ALA A 4 17.71 40.97 8.21
N TYR A 5 17.27 39.81 8.71
CA TYR A 5 16.62 38.77 7.92
C TYR A 5 15.17 38.63 8.36
N LEU A 6 14.25 38.73 7.40
CA LEU A 6 12.83 38.50 7.64
C LEU A 6 12.49 37.06 7.26
N CYS A 7 12.01 36.28 8.23
CA CYS A 7 11.50 34.93 8.02
C CYS A 7 10.00 35.01 7.75
N ILE A 8 9.62 34.99 6.47
CA ILE A 8 8.21 34.97 6.04
C ILE A 8 7.77 33.53 5.85
N THR A 9 6.82 33.07 6.66
CA THR A 9 6.17 31.77 6.43
C THR A 9 4.66 31.88 6.21
N ASN A 10 4.15 33.11 6.08
CA ASN A 10 2.74 33.46 5.94
C ASN A 10 1.88 32.99 7.13
N GLN A 11 0.60 33.34 7.15
CA GLN A 11 -0.36 32.83 8.14
C GLN A 11 -0.74 31.38 7.80
N ASN A 12 0.21 30.47 8.02
CA ASN A 12 0.08 29.05 7.71
C ASN A 12 -0.65 28.24 8.79
N ILE A 13 -0.98 28.86 9.91
CA ILE A 13 -1.83 28.33 10.99
C ILE A 13 -2.69 29.48 11.53
N GLU A 14 -3.93 29.17 11.92
CA GLU A 14 -4.96 30.18 12.28
C GLU A 14 -4.46 31.21 13.29
N ASN A 15 -3.75 30.77 14.33
CA ASN A 15 -3.28 31.62 15.43
C ASN A 15 -1.93 32.32 15.19
N LYS A 16 -1.39 32.32 13.96
CA LYS A 16 -0.14 33.03 13.65
C LYS A 16 -0.42 34.45 13.15
N TYR A 17 -0.07 35.44 13.98
CA TYR A 17 -0.26 36.86 13.64
C TYR A 17 1.04 37.59 13.28
N ASN A 18 2.20 37.00 13.57
CA ASN A 18 3.49 37.68 13.45
C ASN A 18 4.49 36.85 12.64
N GLU A 19 5.26 37.51 11.79
CA GLU A 19 6.49 36.97 11.22
C GLU A 19 7.69 37.22 12.14
N ARG A 20 8.82 36.58 11.86
CA ARG A 20 10.04 36.73 12.67
C ARG A 20 11.07 37.55 11.94
N VAL A 21 11.66 38.52 12.63
CA VAL A 21 12.82 39.29 12.17
C VAL A 21 14.03 38.87 13.00
N PHE A 22 15.11 38.53 12.33
CA PHE A 22 16.38 38.15 12.93
C PHE A 22 17.42 39.20 12.59
N PHE A 23 18.17 39.65 13.60
CA PHE A 23 19.26 40.61 13.43
C PHE A 23 20.59 39.87 13.55
N THR A 24 21.54 40.18 12.66
CA THR A 24 22.91 39.72 12.88
C THR A 24 23.46 40.42 14.11
N ARG A 25 24.03 39.64 15.04
CA ARG A 25 24.79 40.21 16.15
C ARG A 25 25.92 41.11 15.63
N PRO A 26 26.26 42.18 16.37
CA PRO A 26 27.45 42.99 16.14
C PRO A 26 28.71 42.14 15.95
N ALA A 27 29.71 42.66 15.22
CA ALA A 27 30.91 41.91 14.87
C ALA A 27 31.77 41.53 16.09
N ASP A 28 31.67 42.31 17.16
CA ASP A 28 32.32 42.15 18.45
C ASP A 28 31.62 41.16 19.40
N GLU A 29 30.38 40.74 19.08
CA GLU A 29 29.69 39.70 19.82
C GLU A 29 30.02 38.29 19.32
N LYS A 30 30.08 37.33 20.25
CA LYS A 30 30.35 35.92 19.93
C LYS A 30 29.29 35.37 18.98
N LYS A 31 29.70 35.11 17.73
CA LYS A 31 28.93 34.37 16.72
C LYS A 31 29.28 32.89 16.79
N TRP A 32 28.26 32.05 16.75
CA TRP A 32 28.45 30.62 16.53
C TRP A 32 28.65 30.42 15.04
N SER A 33 29.84 29.95 14.66
CA SER A 33 30.15 29.54 13.30
C SER A 33 30.46 28.06 13.31
N VAL A 34 29.88 27.33 12.36
CA VAL A 34 30.15 25.91 12.13
C VAL A 34 30.72 25.79 10.73
N SER A 35 31.95 25.30 10.63
CA SER A 35 32.57 24.98 9.35
C SER A 35 32.13 23.58 8.92
N LEU A 36 31.64 23.47 7.68
CA LEU A 36 31.26 22.21 7.06
C LEU A 36 32.27 21.88 5.98
N ASN A 37 32.66 20.62 5.87
CA ASN A 37 33.38 20.16 4.68
C ASN A 37 32.41 20.02 3.48
N GLU A 38 32.95 19.84 2.27
CA GLU A 38 32.12 19.72 1.05
C GLU A 38 31.09 18.60 1.14
N LEU A 39 31.48 17.42 1.62
CA LEU A 39 30.57 16.28 1.73
C LEU A 39 29.38 16.59 2.66
N GLN A 40 29.64 17.15 3.83
CA GLN A 40 28.60 17.57 4.78
C GLN A 40 27.69 18.65 4.20
N ALA A 41 28.28 19.62 3.49
CA ALA A 41 27.51 20.68 2.85
C ALA A 41 26.59 20.11 1.75
N ASP A 42 27.08 19.16 0.96
CA ASP A 42 26.31 18.52 -0.10
C ASP A 42 25.21 17.62 0.43
N GLU A 43 25.46 16.88 1.52
CA GLU A 43 24.43 16.11 2.23
C GLU A 43 23.30 17.02 2.74
N LEU A 44 23.64 18.15 3.37
CA LEU A 44 22.65 19.12 3.87
C LEU A 44 21.89 19.80 2.72
N ARG A 45 22.55 20.13 1.61
CA ARG A 45 21.90 20.68 0.41
C ARG A 45 20.94 19.69 -0.22
N LYS A 46 21.33 18.41 -0.32
CA LYS A 46 20.48 17.34 -0.84
C LYS A 46 19.24 17.16 0.05
N ALA A 47 19.44 17.05 1.37
CA ALA A 47 18.34 16.92 2.33
C ALA A 47 17.40 18.14 2.31
N TRP A 48 17.95 19.36 2.20
CA TRP A 48 17.14 20.58 2.03
C TRP A 48 16.27 20.50 0.78
N LYS A 49 16.89 20.19 -0.37
CA LYS A 49 16.19 20.09 -1.65
C LYS A 49 15.05 19.08 -1.57
N GLU A 50 15.34 17.87 -1.11
CA GLU A 50 14.37 16.78 -0.97
C GLU A 50 13.21 17.16 -0.03
N LEU A 51 13.51 17.83 1.09
CA LEU A 51 12.48 18.30 2.00
C LEU A 51 11.52 19.30 1.34
N ILE A 52 12.06 20.28 0.61
CA ILE A 52 11.26 21.31 -0.06
C ILE A 52 10.42 20.70 -1.18
N GLU A 53 11.02 19.85 -2.01
CA GLU A 53 10.30 19.12 -3.06
C GLU A 53 9.17 18.27 -2.47
N ASN A 54 9.40 17.58 -1.34
CA ASN A 54 8.36 16.80 -0.68
C ASN A 54 7.18 17.68 -0.19
N TYR A 55 7.45 18.88 0.34
CA TYR A 55 6.40 19.83 0.72
C TYR A 55 5.58 20.30 -0.48
N GLN A 56 6.21 20.48 -1.63
CA GLN A 56 5.56 20.94 -2.86
C GLN A 56 4.70 19.83 -3.47
N GLU A 57 5.24 18.61 -3.59
CA GLU A 57 4.53 17.43 -4.11
C GLU A 57 3.32 17.05 -3.24
N GLU A 58 3.42 17.15 -1.91
CA GLU A 58 2.33 16.80 -0.99
C GLU A 58 1.08 17.69 -1.17
N HIS A 59 1.25 18.89 -1.71
CA HIS A 59 0.18 19.89 -1.88
C HIS A 59 -0.03 20.32 -3.34
N GLU A 60 0.61 19.66 -4.29
CA GLU A 60 0.56 20.01 -5.72
C GLU A 60 -0.88 20.05 -6.23
N ARG A 61 -1.69 19.02 -5.93
CA ARG A 61 -3.09 18.94 -6.38
C ARG A 61 -3.95 20.06 -5.84
N GLU A 62 -3.80 20.42 -4.57
CA GLU A 62 -4.52 21.52 -3.96
C GLU A 62 -4.15 22.85 -4.61
N ILE A 63 -2.86 23.05 -4.89
CA ILE A 63 -2.34 24.29 -5.52
C ILE A 63 -2.81 24.38 -6.98
N GLU A 64 -2.75 23.28 -7.74
CA GLU A 64 -3.25 23.20 -9.11
C GLU A 64 -4.76 23.43 -9.19
N ALA A 65 -5.51 22.99 -8.17
CA ALA A 65 -6.94 23.27 -8.03
C ALA A 65 -7.24 24.72 -7.59
N GLY A 66 -6.22 25.58 -7.45
CA GLY A 66 -6.35 26.99 -7.10
C GLY A 66 -6.52 27.24 -5.60
N SER A 67 -6.20 26.29 -4.73
CA SER A 67 -6.28 26.51 -3.29
C SER A 67 -5.21 27.51 -2.83
N GLU A 68 -5.64 28.66 -2.33
CA GLU A 68 -4.74 29.68 -1.78
C GLU A 68 -4.27 29.38 -0.35
N ARG A 69 -4.82 28.33 0.28
CA ARG A 69 -4.60 28.03 1.70
C ARG A 69 -4.55 26.53 2.02
N PRO A 70 -3.92 26.16 3.16
CA PRO A 70 -4.01 24.80 3.68
C PRO A 70 -5.46 24.40 4.00
N PRO A 71 -5.88 23.17 3.65
CA PRO A 71 -7.26 22.71 3.88
C PRO A 71 -7.64 22.58 5.36
N GLN A 72 -6.65 22.48 6.25
CA GLN A 72 -6.86 22.41 7.71
C GLN A 72 -7.12 23.78 8.36
N THR A 73 -7.15 24.87 7.58
CA THR A 73 -7.32 26.22 8.09
C THR A 73 -8.56 26.88 7.49
N SER A 74 -9.35 27.54 8.34
CA SER A 74 -10.55 28.28 7.92
C SER A 74 -10.19 29.61 7.25
N TYR A 75 -8.98 30.10 7.52
CA TYR A 75 -8.33 31.27 6.94
C TYR A 75 -6.82 31.07 7.07
N GLY A 76 -6.06 31.46 6.05
CA GLY A 76 -4.61 31.25 6.03
C GLY A 76 -4.01 31.38 4.65
N LYS A 77 -2.68 31.25 4.57
CA LYS A 77 -1.90 31.26 3.33
C LYS A 77 -0.80 30.22 3.40
N TRP A 78 -0.53 29.58 2.28
CA TRP A 78 0.58 28.64 2.16
C TRP A 78 1.93 29.26 2.54
N SER A 79 2.81 28.46 3.14
CA SER A 79 4.17 28.90 3.44
C SER A 79 5.02 29.00 2.17
N ARG A 80 6.02 29.89 2.16
CA ARG A 80 6.88 30.10 0.98
C ARG A 80 7.55 28.82 0.45
N HIS A 81 7.93 27.88 1.31
CA HIS A 81 8.57 26.63 0.88
C HIS A 81 7.61 25.70 0.11
N ILE A 82 6.30 25.91 0.22
CA ILE A 82 5.27 25.14 -0.49
C ILE A 82 4.95 25.80 -1.85
N THR A 83 4.90 27.13 -1.92
CA THR A 83 4.45 27.86 -3.14
C THR A 83 5.55 28.61 -3.89
N GLY A 84 6.74 28.74 -3.32
CA GLY A 84 7.88 29.46 -3.90
C GLY A 84 8.63 28.71 -5.01
N GLY A 85 8.18 27.50 -5.35
CA GLY A 85 8.70 26.70 -6.45
C GLY A 85 10.15 26.27 -6.28
N SER A 86 10.83 26.03 -7.40
CA SER A 86 12.17 25.44 -7.44
C SER A 86 13.27 26.31 -6.83
N GLN A 87 13.06 27.63 -6.70
CA GLN A 87 14.02 28.52 -6.07
C GLN A 87 14.16 28.25 -4.56
N GLU A 88 13.07 27.84 -3.90
CA GLU A 88 13.11 27.51 -2.48
C GLU A 88 13.88 26.21 -2.20
N ALA A 89 13.97 25.32 -3.20
CA ALA A 89 14.74 24.07 -3.11
C ALA A 89 16.27 24.30 -3.21
N GLN A 90 16.72 25.51 -3.56
CA GLN A 90 18.13 25.85 -3.69
C GLN A 90 18.68 26.53 -2.42
N LEU A 91 19.54 25.82 -1.69
CA LEU A 91 20.24 26.38 -0.53
C LEU A 91 21.48 27.18 -1.00
N LYS A 92 21.35 28.51 -1.02
CA LYS A 92 22.38 29.47 -1.43
C LYS A 92 22.95 30.26 -0.25
N ASP A 93 24.07 30.96 -0.49
CA ASP A 93 24.62 31.88 0.50
C ASP A 93 23.59 32.97 0.87
N GLY A 94 23.57 33.34 2.15
CA GLY A 94 22.59 34.27 2.72
C GLY A 94 21.18 33.67 2.98
N THR A 95 20.93 32.38 2.72
CA THR A 95 19.63 31.77 3.05
C THR A 95 19.40 31.68 4.55
N LEU A 96 18.32 32.29 5.03
CA LEU A 96 17.84 32.13 6.40
C LEU A 96 17.15 30.76 6.56
N CYS A 97 17.65 29.95 7.50
CA CYS A 97 17.10 28.64 7.85
C CYS A 97 17.27 28.33 9.34
N TYR A 98 16.61 27.28 9.80
CA TYR A 98 16.76 26.74 11.15
C TYR A 98 17.68 25.52 11.10
N ALA A 99 18.70 25.49 11.95
CA ALA A 99 19.61 24.35 12.05
C ALA A 99 19.29 23.50 13.28
N PHE A 100 19.15 22.19 13.09
CA PHE A 100 19.29 21.25 14.19
C PHE A 100 20.77 21.05 14.48
N VAL A 101 21.14 21.21 15.74
CA VAL A 101 22.54 21.15 16.19
C VAL A 101 22.69 20.17 17.34
N GLU A 102 23.74 19.37 17.28
CA GLU A 102 24.20 18.52 18.37
C GLU A 102 25.47 19.14 18.98
N LYS A 103 25.64 18.96 20.28
CA LYS A 103 26.88 19.38 20.96
C LYS A 103 27.95 18.31 20.72
N ASP A 104 29.07 18.72 20.17
CA ASP A 104 30.29 17.92 20.05
C ASP A 104 31.38 18.55 20.93
N GLY A 105 31.36 18.20 22.22
CA GLY A 105 32.15 18.87 23.25
C GLY A 105 31.81 20.36 23.37
N LYS A 106 32.74 21.23 22.95
CA LYS A 106 32.55 22.70 22.91
C LYS A 106 32.05 23.21 21.55
N ASN A 107 32.04 22.35 20.53
CA ASN A 107 31.63 22.69 19.18
C ASN A 107 30.16 22.33 18.95
N LEU A 108 29.58 22.92 17.90
CA LEU A 108 28.25 22.55 17.41
C LEU A 108 28.42 21.78 16.11
N LYS A 109 27.71 20.67 15.98
CA LYS A 109 27.57 19.91 14.74
C LYS A 109 26.18 20.15 14.18
N VAL A 110 26.08 20.66 12.96
CA VAL A 110 24.81 20.80 12.25
C VAL A 110 24.42 19.44 11.69
N THR A 111 23.22 18.95 12.00
CA THR A 111 22.73 17.65 11.55
C THR A 111 21.58 17.74 10.55
N ALA A 112 20.85 18.87 10.52
CA ALA A 112 19.83 19.13 9.52
C ALA A 112 19.51 20.63 9.42
N LEU A 113 18.99 21.04 8.27
CA LEU A 113 18.53 22.41 7.99
C LEU A 113 17.06 22.40 7.57
N TYR A 114 16.29 23.37 8.07
CA TYR A 114 14.84 23.43 7.86
C TYR A 114 14.37 24.85 7.52
N PRO A 115 13.34 25.01 6.66
CA PRO A 115 12.79 26.32 6.31
C PRO A 115 11.94 26.93 7.44
N VAL A 116 11.49 26.10 8.40
CA VAL A 116 10.62 26.47 9.51
C VAL A 116 11.02 25.73 10.80
N MET A 117 10.60 26.24 11.98
CA MET A 117 10.93 25.62 13.27
C MET A 117 10.25 24.27 13.50
N ILE A 118 9.00 24.14 13.07
CA ILE A 118 8.23 22.89 13.18
C ILE A 118 8.21 22.29 11.79
N ALA A 119 9.30 21.60 11.45
CA ALA A 119 9.48 20.98 10.14
C ALA A 119 9.29 19.47 10.22
N ARG A 120 8.97 18.89 9.06
CA ARG A 120 8.97 17.44 8.87
C ARG A 120 10.42 16.97 8.76
N LYS A 121 10.87 16.15 9.71
CA LYS A 121 12.20 15.53 9.63
C LYS A 121 12.18 14.45 8.54
N LEU A 122 13.20 14.46 7.69
CA LEU A 122 13.46 13.36 6.75
C LEU A 122 13.95 12.14 7.54
N PHE A 123 13.58 10.95 7.07
CA PHE A 123 14.09 9.72 7.64
C PHE A 123 15.59 9.55 7.30
N GLU A 124 16.31 8.79 8.13
CA GLU A 124 17.75 8.59 7.95
C GLU A 124 18.06 7.69 6.74
N VAL A 125 17.13 6.79 6.41
CA VAL A 125 17.28 5.84 5.31
C VAL A 125 16.12 6.00 4.33
N ASP A 126 16.47 6.13 3.05
CA ASP A 126 15.50 6.14 1.95
C ASP A 126 14.73 4.81 1.92
N PRO A 127 13.38 4.83 1.95
CA PRO A 127 12.57 3.63 1.79
C PRO A 127 12.96 2.75 0.59
N ASP A 128 13.35 3.33 -0.56
CA ASP A 128 13.77 2.56 -1.74
C ASP A 128 15.03 1.73 -1.48
N SER A 129 15.95 2.26 -0.66
CA SER A 129 17.18 1.55 -0.28
C SER A 129 16.92 0.35 0.64
N LEU A 130 15.76 0.30 1.30
CA LEU A 130 15.36 -0.86 2.11
C LEU A 130 14.80 -2.02 1.26
N LEU A 131 14.42 -1.74 0.01
CA LEU A 131 13.91 -2.74 -0.93
C LEU A 131 15.08 -3.52 -1.56
N PRO A 132 15.13 -4.87 -1.44
CA PRO A 132 16.13 -5.68 -2.12
C PRO A 132 16.13 -5.44 -3.63
N GLU A 133 17.31 -5.44 -4.25
CA GLU A 133 17.46 -5.18 -5.69
C GLU A 133 16.66 -6.16 -6.55
N SER A 134 16.57 -7.42 -6.12
CA SER A 134 15.77 -8.46 -6.81
C SER A 134 14.26 -8.21 -6.82
N LEU A 135 13.77 -7.25 -6.02
CA LEU A 135 12.36 -6.83 -5.97
C LEU A 135 12.13 -5.48 -6.64
N LYS A 136 13.18 -4.83 -7.15
CA LYS A 136 13.05 -3.59 -7.93
C LYS A 136 12.58 -3.91 -9.35
N PRO A 137 11.91 -2.97 -10.03
CA PRO A 137 11.55 -3.15 -11.43
C PRO A 137 12.79 -3.50 -12.27
N PRO A 138 12.76 -4.59 -13.06
CA PRO A 138 13.94 -5.03 -13.80
C PRO A 138 14.31 -4.00 -14.87
N GLY A 139 15.61 -3.78 -15.05
CA GLY A 139 16.17 -2.89 -16.09
C GLY A 139 16.60 -3.64 -17.35
N THR A 140 16.84 -4.95 -17.23
CA THR A 140 17.35 -5.82 -18.30
C THR A 140 16.62 -7.16 -18.35
N PHE A 141 16.77 -7.89 -19.46
CA PHE A 141 16.16 -9.21 -19.62
C PHE A 141 16.62 -10.27 -18.60
N LYS A 142 17.84 -10.13 -18.04
CA LYS A 142 18.38 -11.08 -17.06
C LYS A 142 17.74 -10.93 -15.68
N GLU A 143 17.12 -9.78 -15.42
CA GLU A 143 16.50 -9.45 -14.14
C GLU A 143 15.00 -9.78 -14.13
N LEU A 144 14.43 -10.22 -15.26
CA LEU A 144 13.01 -10.56 -15.34
C LEU A 144 12.68 -11.69 -14.37
N SER A 145 11.69 -11.43 -13.51
CA SER A 145 11.10 -12.46 -12.67
C SER A 145 10.28 -13.46 -13.50
N PRO A 146 9.93 -14.63 -12.95
CA PRO A 146 8.95 -15.52 -13.57
C PRO A 146 7.64 -14.80 -13.95
N ALA A 147 7.17 -13.86 -13.10
CA ALA A 147 5.96 -13.10 -13.39
C ALA A 147 6.13 -12.16 -14.59
N ASP A 148 7.27 -11.47 -14.71
CA ASP A 148 7.56 -10.60 -15.84
C ASP A 148 7.58 -11.37 -17.17
N ARG A 149 8.08 -12.61 -17.17
CA ARG A 149 8.08 -13.45 -18.39
C ARG A 149 6.69 -13.99 -18.74
N VAL A 150 5.88 -14.36 -17.74
CA VAL A 150 4.51 -14.84 -17.96
C VAL A 150 3.61 -13.70 -18.45
N PHE A 151 3.57 -12.57 -17.75
CA PHE A 151 2.63 -11.48 -18.01
C PHE A 151 3.17 -10.43 -19.00
N GLY A 152 4.48 -10.45 -19.26
CA GLY A 152 5.14 -9.47 -20.11
C GLY A 152 5.74 -8.31 -19.30
N TRP A 153 6.68 -7.61 -19.94
CA TRP A 153 7.41 -6.51 -19.32
C TRP A 153 7.74 -5.44 -20.35
N VAL A 154 7.76 -4.18 -19.90
CA VAL A 154 8.23 -3.02 -20.68
C VAL A 154 9.21 -2.24 -19.82
N ASN A 155 10.38 -1.93 -20.40
CA ASN A 155 11.40 -1.15 -19.73
C ASN A 155 10.88 0.26 -19.44
N GLN A 156 10.79 0.60 -18.15
CA GLN A 156 10.28 1.91 -17.71
C GLN A 156 11.30 3.04 -17.86
N LYS A 157 12.59 2.72 -18.01
CA LYS A 157 13.71 3.67 -18.02
C LYS A 157 14.57 3.58 -19.28
N GLY A 158 14.08 2.94 -20.34
CA GLY A 158 14.87 2.70 -21.53
C GLY A 158 14.12 1.96 -22.62
N LYS A 159 14.89 1.39 -23.55
CA LYS A 159 14.34 0.55 -24.63
C LYS A 159 14.30 -0.91 -24.20
N GLY A 160 13.29 -1.62 -24.66
CA GLY A 160 13.14 -3.06 -24.44
C GLY A 160 11.75 -3.43 -23.94
N ALA A 161 11.24 -4.54 -24.47
CA ALA A 161 10.01 -5.14 -24.00
C ALA A 161 10.12 -6.66 -24.16
N TYR A 162 9.43 -7.38 -23.29
CA TYR A 162 9.27 -8.84 -23.35
C TYR A 162 7.78 -9.13 -23.53
N LYS A 163 7.45 -9.84 -24.61
CA LYS A 163 6.06 -10.22 -24.90
C LYS A 163 5.59 -11.22 -23.84
N GLY A 164 4.47 -10.93 -23.19
CA GLY A 164 3.82 -11.87 -22.29
C GLY A 164 3.48 -13.19 -22.98
N GLN A 165 3.64 -14.27 -22.23
CA GLN A 165 3.43 -15.64 -22.67
C GLN A 165 2.07 -16.20 -22.22
N LEU A 166 1.22 -15.33 -21.71
CA LEU A 166 -0.14 -15.61 -21.29
C LEU A 166 -1.11 -14.65 -21.96
N ARG A 167 -2.27 -15.16 -22.40
CA ARG A 167 -3.37 -14.37 -22.91
C ARG A 167 -4.66 -14.75 -22.19
N LEU A 168 -5.42 -13.74 -21.77
CA LEU A 168 -6.77 -13.91 -21.22
C LEU A 168 -7.79 -13.61 -22.31
N HIS A 169 -8.77 -14.49 -22.46
CA HIS A 169 -9.90 -14.29 -23.37
C HIS A 169 -11.04 -13.51 -22.71
N SER A 170 -12.08 -13.22 -23.49
CA SER A 170 -13.27 -12.53 -23.01
C SER A 170 -13.94 -13.31 -21.88
N VAL A 171 -14.34 -12.57 -20.84
CA VAL A 171 -15.06 -13.13 -19.69
C VAL A 171 -16.55 -13.20 -20.01
N LYS A 172 -17.15 -14.38 -19.85
CA LYS A 172 -18.58 -14.65 -20.00
C LYS A 172 -19.22 -14.81 -18.62
N CYS A 173 -20.29 -14.05 -18.35
CA CYS A 173 -21.14 -14.29 -17.19
C CYS A 173 -22.07 -15.48 -17.47
N LEU A 174 -22.09 -16.47 -16.57
CA LEU A 174 -22.95 -17.65 -16.67
C LEU A 174 -24.24 -17.49 -15.84
N SER A 175 -24.25 -16.57 -14.89
CA SER A 175 -25.42 -16.28 -14.05
C SER A 175 -26.38 -15.32 -14.75
N THR A 176 -27.69 -15.56 -14.62
CA THR A 176 -28.75 -14.74 -15.21
C THR A 176 -29.12 -13.51 -14.38
N ASP A 177 -28.92 -13.57 -13.06
CA ASP A 177 -29.19 -12.48 -12.11
C ASP A 177 -27.89 -12.12 -11.36
N ALA A 178 -26.94 -11.54 -12.09
CA ALA A 178 -25.59 -11.29 -11.60
C ALA A 178 -25.43 -9.96 -10.82
N ILE A 179 -26.32 -8.98 -11.05
CA ILE A 179 -26.15 -7.62 -10.58
C ILE A 179 -27.24 -7.25 -9.58
N GLN A 180 -26.85 -6.59 -8.50
CA GLN A 180 -27.77 -5.87 -7.61
C GLN A 180 -27.55 -4.39 -7.81
N GLU A 181 -28.57 -3.70 -8.29
CA GLU A 181 -28.58 -2.25 -8.46
C GLU A 181 -29.05 -1.57 -7.18
N PHE A 182 -28.57 -0.35 -6.96
CA PHE A 182 -28.93 0.51 -5.84
C PHE A 182 -29.72 1.72 -6.35
N THR A 183 -30.74 1.44 -7.16
CA THR A 183 -31.47 2.43 -7.96
C THR A 183 -32.93 2.48 -7.60
N ASP A 184 -33.23 2.96 -6.40
CA ASP A 184 -34.62 3.10 -5.95
C ASP A 184 -35.25 4.46 -6.36
N ASP A 185 -34.49 5.40 -6.95
CA ASP A 185 -35.02 6.67 -7.47
C ASP A 185 -34.25 7.24 -8.69
N PRO A 186 -34.78 7.16 -9.93
CA PRO A 186 -34.13 7.68 -11.14
C PRO A 186 -33.85 9.20 -11.15
N ALA A 187 -34.51 9.99 -10.30
CA ALA A 187 -34.39 11.46 -10.32
C ALA A 187 -33.29 12.01 -9.41
N ASN A 188 -32.87 11.26 -8.38
CA ASN A 188 -32.02 11.78 -7.30
C ASN A 188 -30.95 10.81 -6.77
N ASN A 189 -30.56 9.78 -7.52
CA ASN A 189 -29.82 8.64 -6.95
C ASN A 189 -28.28 8.71 -7.01
N PRO A 190 -27.60 8.96 -5.88
CA PRO A 190 -26.15 8.86 -5.77
C PRO A 190 -25.61 7.42 -5.54
N GLY A 191 -26.44 6.39 -5.36
CA GLY A 191 -26.02 5.01 -5.06
C GLY A 191 -25.66 4.75 -3.59
N LEU A 192 -25.17 3.54 -3.26
CA LEU A 192 -24.75 3.15 -1.91
C LEU A 192 -23.45 3.88 -1.52
N PRO A 193 -23.45 4.77 -0.49
CA PRO A 193 -22.23 5.44 -0.07
C PRO A 193 -21.35 4.48 0.73
N LEU A 194 -20.16 4.20 0.19
CA LEU A 194 -19.18 3.38 0.88
C LEU A 194 -18.50 4.18 1.98
N THR A 195 -18.03 3.49 3.02
CA THR A 195 -17.14 4.09 4.03
C THR A 195 -15.85 4.62 3.39
N ILE A 196 -15.14 5.48 4.11
CA ILE A 196 -13.88 6.07 3.64
C ILE A 196 -12.81 4.98 3.57
N LEU A 197 -12.22 4.81 2.39
CA LEU A 197 -11.04 3.96 2.23
C LEU A 197 -9.78 4.79 2.45
N GLY A 198 -9.10 4.51 3.57
CA GLY A 198 -7.85 5.20 3.91
C GLY A 198 -6.76 4.95 2.87
N GLN A 199 -6.10 6.02 2.43
CA GLN A 199 -4.91 5.94 1.59
C GLN A 199 -3.70 5.40 2.38
N PRO A 200 -2.69 4.82 1.70
CA PRO A 200 -1.42 4.54 2.33
C PRO A 200 -0.84 5.80 3.00
N LYS A 201 -0.30 5.64 4.21
CA LYS A 201 0.36 6.69 4.98
C LYS A 201 1.76 6.22 5.37
N PRO A 202 2.76 6.33 4.47
CA PRO A 202 4.11 5.79 4.71
C PRO A 202 4.77 6.30 5.99
N GLN A 203 4.36 7.49 6.47
CA GLN A 203 4.84 8.02 7.75
C GLN A 203 4.44 7.14 8.94
N GLN A 204 3.39 6.32 8.85
CA GLN A 204 3.02 5.31 9.84
C GLN A 204 3.97 4.10 9.75
N SER A 205 5.25 4.33 10.03
CA SER A 205 6.36 3.38 9.81
C SER A 205 6.10 2.00 10.40
N ARG A 206 5.44 1.91 11.56
CA ARG A 206 5.01 0.66 12.21
C ARG A 206 4.14 -0.27 11.34
N PHE A 207 3.58 0.23 10.24
CA PHE A 207 2.78 -0.57 9.31
C PHE A 207 3.57 -1.01 8.06
N TYR A 208 4.64 -0.30 7.69
CA TYR A 208 5.35 -0.51 6.41
C TYR A 208 6.82 -0.94 6.59
N VAL A 209 7.44 -0.63 7.73
CA VAL A 209 8.84 -0.96 8.04
C VAL A 209 8.89 -2.26 8.81
N ALA A 210 9.82 -3.12 8.41
CA ALA A 210 10.17 -4.33 9.11
C ALA A 210 11.41 -4.08 9.98
N LYS A 211 11.49 -4.74 11.14
CA LYS A 211 12.68 -4.70 11.98
C LYS A 211 13.91 -5.34 11.32
N ASP A 212 13.68 -6.20 10.32
CA ASP A 212 14.67 -7.00 9.63
C ASP A 212 14.31 -7.17 8.14
N LYS A 213 15.24 -7.73 7.36
CA LYS A 213 15.06 -7.99 5.92
C LYS A 213 14.05 -9.11 5.62
N GLN A 214 13.65 -9.88 6.63
CA GLN A 214 12.69 -10.99 6.50
C GLN A 214 11.24 -10.52 6.64
N GLY A 215 10.99 -9.24 6.95
CA GLY A 215 9.65 -8.68 7.03
C GLY A 215 9.03 -8.71 8.43
N GLY A 216 9.82 -9.01 9.47
CA GLY A 216 9.36 -9.02 10.86
C GLY A 216 8.79 -7.66 11.29
N ALA A 217 7.64 -7.65 11.97
CA ALA A 217 7.04 -6.41 12.45
C ALA A 217 7.95 -5.69 13.47
N LEU A 218 7.90 -4.35 13.49
CA LEU A 218 8.52 -3.57 14.56
C LEU A 218 7.93 -3.92 15.92
N SER A 219 8.75 -3.82 16.97
CA SER A 219 8.32 -4.10 18.34
C SER A 219 7.24 -3.12 18.79
N LYS A 220 6.33 -3.59 19.64
CA LYS A 220 5.38 -2.72 20.35
C LYS A 220 6.15 -1.64 21.11
N GLY A 221 5.68 -0.39 21.05
CA GLY A 221 6.34 0.73 21.71
C GLY A 221 7.34 1.49 20.83
N THR A 222 7.72 0.96 19.66
CA THR A 222 8.70 1.60 18.77
C THR A 222 8.22 3.01 18.37
N PRO A 223 8.98 4.06 18.69
CA PRO A 223 8.73 5.43 18.23
C PRO A 223 8.65 5.51 16.71
N LYS A 224 7.82 6.42 16.20
CA LYS A 224 7.64 6.61 14.75
C LYS A 224 8.95 6.94 14.03
N GLN A 225 9.81 7.73 14.69
CA GLN A 225 11.11 8.19 14.18
C GLN A 225 12.15 7.06 14.03
N ASP A 226 11.96 5.93 14.72
CA ASP A 226 12.89 4.79 14.67
C ASP A 226 12.57 3.85 13.49
N GLY A 227 11.51 4.14 12.74
CA GLY A 227 11.27 3.52 11.44
C GLY A 227 12.07 4.22 10.36
N TYR A 228 12.59 3.46 9.39
CA TYR A 228 13.51 3.96 8.35
C TYR A 228 14.78 4.60 8.94
N ALA A 229 15.23 4.09 10.10
CA ALA A 229 16.39 4.58 10.83
C ALA A 229 17.67 3.74 10.58
N SER A 230 17.54 2.59 9.91
CA SER A 230 18.70 1.72 9.67
C SER A 230 18.57 0.93 8.38
N ALA A 231 19.69 0.78 7.66
CA ALA A 231 19.79 -0.08 6.48
C ALA A 231 19.55 -1.57 6.79
N ASN A 232 19.60 -1.97 8.07
CA ASN A 232 19.29 -3.33 8.51
C ASN A 232 17.78 -3.60 8.59
N GLN A 233 16.94 -2.55 8.62
CA GLN A 233 15.49 -2.69 8.52
C GLN A 233 15.08 -3.15 7.13
N GLY A 234 13.86 -3.67 7.00
CA GLY A 234 13.26 -4.05 5.73
C GLY A 234 11.96 -3.31 5.46
N LEU A 235 11.32 -3.63 4.35
CA LEU A 235 9.95 -3.24 4.05
C LEU A 235 9.02 -4.44 4.25
N ARG A 236 7.80 -4.18 4.74
CA ARG A 236 6.77 -5.21 4.97
C ARG A 236 5.95 -5.55 3.73
N GLY A 237 6.26 -4.91 2.60
CA GLY A 237 5.58 -5.13 1.33
C GLY A 237 4.24 -4.41 1.22
N ARG A 238 3.32 -5.00 0.46
CA ARG A 238 2.02 -4.41 0.14
C ARG A 238 1.00 -4.66 1.26
N LYS A 239 0.07 -3.73 1.45
CA LYS A 239 -1.11 -4.00 2.28
C LYS A 239 -1.95 -5.09 1.62
N VAL A 240 -2.17 -6.18 2.34
CA VAL A 240 -3.01 -7.29 1.93
C VAL A 240 -4.31 -7.21 2.70
N TYR A 241 -5.43 -7.39 2.01
CA TYR A 241 -6.76 -7.45 2.59
C TYR A 241 -7.26 -8.89 2.50
N PRO A 242 -7.22 -9.66 3.61
CA PRO A 242 -7.61 -11.07 3.62
C PRO A 242 -9.06 -11.26 3.15
N HIS A 243 -9.43 -12.50 2.86
CA HIS A 243 -10.82 -12.89 2.71
C HIS A 243 -11.57 -12.69 4.05
N HIS A 244 -12.76 -12.08 4.02
CA HIS A 244 -13.58 -11.88 5.21
C HIS A 244 -14.45 -13.12 5.47
N LYS A 245 -13.80 -14.21 5.90
CA LYS A 245 -14.40 -15.54 6.08
C LYS A 245 -15.73 -15.51 6.84
N ALA A 246 -15.79 -14.72 7.90
CA ALA A 246 -16.93 -14.66 8.81
C ALA A 246 -18.21 -14.07 8.21
N ILE A 247 -18.09 -13.12 7.26
CA ILE A 247 -19.24 -12.46 6.62
C ILE A 247 -19.48 -12.95 5.19
N ALA A 248 -18.55 -13.70 4.60
CA ALA A 248 -18.62 -14.11 3.20
C ALA A 248 -19.91 -14.86 2.84
N HIS A 249 -20.40 -15.71 3.75
CA HIS A 249 -21.62 -16.52 3.56
C HIS A 249 -22.79 -16.05 4.43
N ASN A 250 -22.68 -14.87 5.05
CA ASN A 250 -23.71 -14.32 5.94
C ASN A 250 -24.72 -13.52 5.12
N THR A 251 -25.82 -14.15 4.73
CA THR A 251 -26.86 -13.51 3.91
C THR A 251 -27.51 -12.31 4.59
N GLU A 252 -27.73 -12.36 5.91
CA GLU A 252 -28.35 -11.27 6.68
C GLU A 252 -27.48 -10.00 6.71
N TYR A 253 -26.16 -10.18 6.74
CA TYR A 253 -25.17 -9.10 6.69
C TYR A 253 -25.23 -8.32 5.36
N TRP A 254 -25.39 -9.05 4.25
CA TRP A 254 -25.44 -8.45 2.90
C TRP A 254 -26.85 -8.04 2.46
N ASN A 255 -27.89 -8.49 3.18
CA ASN A 255 -29.27 -8.13 2.89
C ASN A 255 -29.55 -6.64 3.13
N ASP A 256 -30.43 -6.05 2.32
CA ASP A 256 -30.87 -4.65 2.43
C ASP A 256 -29.70 -3.67 2.68
N PRO A 257 -28.74 -3.56 1.74
CA PRO A 257 -27.52 -2.79 1.97
C PRO A 257 -27.75 -1.29 2.00
N MET A 258 -28.89 -0.80 1.48
CA MET A 258 -29.25 0.61 1.48
C MET A 258 -29.71 1.09 2.86
N ARG A 259 -30.33 0.21 3.66
CA ARG A 259 -30.66 0.49 5.05
C ARG A 259 -29.39 0.69 5.86
N ASP A 260 -29.32 1.83 6.54
CA ASP A 260 -28.23 2.12 7.47
C ASP A 260 -28.37 1.25 8.73
N ARG A 261 -27.45 0.30 8.87
CA ARG A 261 -27.28 -0.56 10.05
C ARG A 261 -25.87 -0.44 10.61
N THR A 262 -25.16 0.65 10.34
CA THR A 262 -23.76 0.84 10.73
C THR A 262 -23.56 0.78 12.25
N GLY A 263 -24.53 1.22 13.04
CA GLY A 263 -24.53 1.11 14.50
C GLY A 263 -25.18 -0.17 15.07
N GLN A 264 -25.66 -1.09 14.23
CA GLN A 264 -26.37 -2.31 14.66
C GLN A 264 -25.58 -3.55 14.24
N SER A 265 -25.35 -4.47 15.19
CA SER A 265 -24.67 -5.72 14.87
C SER A 265 -25.64 -6.74 14.29
N VAL A 266 -25.19 -7.45 13.26
CA VAL A 266 -25.84 -8.63 12.67
C VAL A 266 -24.90 -9.80 12.88
N ASN A 267 -25.29 -10.76 13.75
CA ASN A 267 -24.47 -11.91 14.13
C ASN A 267 -23.07 -11.52 14.65
N GLY A 268 -22.94 -10.38 15.33
CA GLY A 268 -21.68 -9.85 15.86
C GLY A 268 -20.85 -9.01 14.89
N TYR A 269 -21.37 -8.72 13.69
CA TYR A 269 -20.69 -7.93 12.66
C TYR A 269 -21.46 -6.64 12.34
N TYR A 270 -20.73 -5.56 12.06
CA TYR A 270 -21.30 -4.26 11.67
C TYR A 270 -21.18 -4.03 10.17
N GLN A 271 -22.01 -3.15 9.62
CA GLN A 271 -22.03 -2.82 8.20
C GLN A 271 -20.83 -1.95 7.77
N GLU A 272 -19.62 -2.48 7.95
CA GLU A 272 -18.33 -1.79 7.73
C GLU A 272 -18.20 -1.18 6.34
N TYR A 273 -18.89 -1.74 5.33
CA TYR A 273 -18.80 -1.25 3.96
C TYR A 273 -19.50 0.09 3.73
N ARG A 274 -20.49 0.43 4.55
CA ARG A 274 -21.36 1.60 4.36
C ARG A 274 -20.87 2.78 5.19
N ARG A 275 -20.97 3.99 4.64
CA ARG A 275 -20.72 5.20 5.43
C ARG A 275 -21.89 5.45 6.39
N PRO A 276 -21.64 5.63 7.70
CA PRO A 276 -22.67 6.00 8.66
C PRO A 276 -23.34 7.32 8.29
N LYS A 277 -24.64 7.45 8.58
CA LYS A 277 -25.31 8.75 8.50
C LYS A 277 -24.82 9.67 9.62
N LYS A 278 -24.65 10.96 9.28
CA LYS A 278 -24.40 12.02 10.26
C LYS A 278 -25.65 12.85 10.42
N ASP A 279 -26.15 12.99 11.65
CA ASP A 279 -27.39 13.71 11.96
C ASP A 279 -28.58 13.25 11.09
N GLY A 280 -28.68 11.95 10.84
CA GLY A 280 -29.73 11.34 9.99
C GLY A 280 -29.54 11.51 8.47
N THR A 281 -28.48 12.18 8.04
CA THR A 281 -28.21 12.51 6.63
C THR A 281 -27.10 11.64 6.04
N GLU A 282 -27.27 11.23 4.77
CA GLU A 282 -26.23 10.51 4.03
C GLU A 282 -24.99 11.36 3.83
N GLN A 283 -23.82 10.81 4.14
CA GLN A 283 -22.55 11.50 3.94
C GLN A 283 -21.95 11.15 2.57
N ARG A 284 -21.74 12.17 1.75
CA ARG A 284 -21.12 12.06 0.42
C ARG A 284 -20.18 13.23 0.19
N ASP A 285 -18.89 12.99 0.33
CA ASP A 285 -17.86 14.01 0.14
C ASP A 285 -16.68 13.45 -0.68
N SER A 286 -15.63 14.25 -0.82
CA SER A 286 -14.44 13.88 -1.58
C SER A 286 -13.68 12.67 -1.00
N GLN A 287 -13.95 12.29 0.24
CA GLN A 287 -13.26 11.21 0.96
C GLN A 287 -13.88 9.83 0.71
N ASN A 288 -15.12 9.76 0.22
CA ASN A 288 -15.76 8.49 -0.10
C ASN A 288 -16.24 8.37 -1.55
N ARG A 289 -16.76 7.20 -1.88
CA ARG A 289 -17.33 6.88 -3.19
C ARG A 289 -18.68 6.22 -2.99
N SER A 290 -19.55 6.44 -3.96
CA SER A 290 -20.85 5.80 -3.99
C SER A 290 -20.88 4.84 -5.17
N ILE A 291 -21.37 3.61 -4.94
CA ILE A 291 -21.49 2.60 -6.00
C ILE A 291 -22.95 2.48 -6.42
N GLN A 292 -23.18 2.34 -7.71
CA GLN A 292 -24.53 2.22 -8.28
C GLN A 292 -25.04 0.77 -8.28
N ALA A 293 -24.13 -0.19 -8.29
CA ALA A 293 -24.45 -1.61 -8.28
C ALA A 293 -23.25 -2.44 -7.81
N TRP A 294 -23.50 -3.72 -7.50
CA TRP A 294 -22.44 -4.72 -7.36
C TRP A 294 -22.79 -6.04 -8.03
N VAL A 295 -21.78 -6.89 -8.16
CA VAL A 295 -21.97 -8.29 -8.54
C VAL A 295 -22.42 -9.09 -7.31
N LYS A 296 -23.55 -9.78 -7.43
CA LYS A 296 -24.14 -10.63 -6.39
C LYS A 296 -23.22 -11.80 -6.03
N GLN A 297 -23.34 -12.26 -4.79
CA GLN A 297 -22.62 -13.46 -4.34
C GLN A 297 -22.99 -14.67 -5.20
N ASN A 298 -22.04 -15.60 -5.34
CA ASN A 298 -22.20 -16.83 -6.13
C ASN A 298 -22.45 -16.61 -7.64
N THR A 299 -22.19 -15.41 -8.15
CA THR A 299 -22.15 -15.16 -9.61
C THR A 299 -20.96 -15.89 -10.23
N GLN A 300 -21.23 -16.65 -11.30
CA GLN A 300 -20.22 -17.44 -12.00
C GLN A 300 -19.83 -16.80 -13.33
N PHE A 301 -18.53 -16.83 -13.59
CA PHE A 301 -17.94 -16.37 -14.84
C PHE A 301 -17.02 -17.45 -15.40
N GLN A 302 -16.89 -17.46 -16.72
CA GLN A 302 -15.98 -18.34 -17.45
C GLN A 302 -15.13 -17.51 -18.39
N PHE A 303 -13.86 -17.87 -18.52
CA PHE A 303 -12.94 -17.31 -19.49
C PHE A 303 -11.82 -18.32 -19.75
N ASP A 304 -11.19 -18.20 -20.91
CA ASP A 304 -10.09 -19.07 -21.30
C ASP A 304 -8.74 -18.37 -21.09
N ILE A 305 -7.71 -19.16 -20.82
CA ILE A 305 -6.33 -18.71 -20.66
C ILE A 305 -5.47 -19.48 -21.66
N ASP A 306 -4.88 -18.78 -22.62
CA ASP A 306 -3.84 -19.36 -23.46
C ASP A 306 -2.48 -19.11 -22.83
N ILE A 307 -1.62 -20.11 -22.88
CA ILE A 307 -0.22 -19.99 -22.49
C ILE A 307 0.70 -20.51 -23.58
N THR A 308 1.95 -20.05 -23.59
CA THR A 308 2.93 -20.52 -24.56
C THR A 308 4.32 -20.48 -23.95
N ASN A 309 5.14 -21.52 -24.13
CA ASN A 309 6.56 -21.53 -23.73
C ASN A 309 6.80 -21.15 -22.25
N LEU A 310 5.92 -21.57 -21.34
CA LEU A 310 6.18 -21.44 -19.91
C LEU A 310 7.10 -22.56 -19.44
N SER A 311 8.08 -22.24 -18.61
CA SER A 311 8.85 -23.25 -17.87
C SER A 311 7.97 -23.97 -16.85
N SER A 312 8.40 -25.16 -16.39
CA SER A 312 7.67 -25.92 -15.37
C SER A 312 7.42 -25.14 -14.08
N VAL A 313 8.37 -24.26 -13.68
CA VAL A 313 8.22 -23.40 -12.49
C VAL A 313 7.18 -22.30 -12.73
N GLU A 314 7.19 -21.65 -13.88
CA GLU A 314 6.22 -20.59 -14.23
C GLU A 314 4.80 -21.14 -14.36
N LEU A 315 4.67 -22.25 -15.08
CA LEU A 315 3.40 -22.95 -15.24
C LEU A 315 2.91 -23.48 -13.89
N GLY A 316 3.78 -24.08 -13.10
CA GLY A 316 3.45 -24.57 -11.76
C GLY A 316 2.93 -23.48 -10.83
N ALA A 317 3.56 -22.30 -10.85
CA ALA A 317 3.09 -21.15 -10.07
C ALA A 317 1.69 -20.68 -10.50
N LEU A 318 1.45 -20.59 -11.81
CA LEU A 318 0.16 -20.19 -12.37
C LEU A 318 -0.92 -21.21 -11.99
N LEU A 319 -0.69 -22.49 -12.25
CA LEU A 319 -1.64 -23.56 -11.94
C LEU A 319 -1.94 -23.62 -10.45
N TRP A 320 -0.93 -23.51 -9.58
CA TRP A 320 -1.12 -23.45 -8.13
C TRP A 320 -2.06 -22.31 -7.70
N LEU A 321 -1.94 -21.13 -8.32
CA LEU A 321 -2.85 -20.00 -8.08
C LEU A 321 -4.27 -20.26 -8.63
N LEU A 322 -4.42 -21.02 -9.72
CA LEU A 322 -5.71 -21.36 -10.32
C LEU A 322 -6.43 -22.51 -9.60
N THR A 323 -5.70 -23.32 -8.81
CA THR A 323 -6.22 -24.49 -8.09
C THR A 323 -6.03 -24.40 -6.58
N LEU A 324 -6.34 -23.24 -5.99
CA LEU A 324 -6.30 -23.09 -4.54
C LEU A 324 -7.29 -24.03 -3.85
N LEU A 325 -6.95 -24.45 -2.63
CA LEU A 325 -7.80 -25.30 -1.79
C LEU A 325 -9.19 -24.68 -1.58
N ASP A 326 -10.18 -25.52 -1.31
CA ASP A 326 -11.51 -25.05 -0.94
C ASP A 326 -11.45 -24.04 0.22
N LYS A 327 -12.35 -23.05 0.15
CA LYS A 327 -12.43 -21.92 1.09
C LYS A 327 -11.22 -20.95 1.04
N HIS A 328 -10.38 -21.03 0.01
CA HIS A 328 -9.39 -19.99 -0.30
C HIS A 328 -9.87 -19.15 -1.48
N TYR A 329 -9.74 -17.83 -1.35
CA TYR A 329 -10.26 -16.87 -2.32
C TYR A 329 -9.18 -15.87 -2.72
N HIS A 330 -9.13 -15.57 -4.01
CA HIS A 330 -8.46 -14.40 -4.54
C HIS A 330 -9.25 -13.13 -4.21
N ARG A 331 -8.59 -11.97 -4.35
CA ARG A 331 -9.17 -10.66 -4.05
C ARG A 331 -9.18 -9.77 -5.29
N LEU A 332 -10.36 -9.35 -5.75
CA LEU A 332 -10.57 -8.54 -6.96
C LEU A 332 -11.34 -7.24 -6.64
N GLY A 333 -11.06 -6.15 -7.36
CA GLY A 333 -11.79 -4.87 -7.22
C GLY A 333 -11.31 -3.95 -6.09
N GLY A 334 -11.94 -2.78 -5.93
CA GLY A 334 -11.51 -1.74 -4.98
C GLY A 334 -12.00 -1.94 -3.53
N GLY A 335 -13.13 -2.61 -3.35
CA GLY A 335 -13.79 -2.80 -2.05
C GLY A 335 -13.21 -3.90 -1.15
N LYS A 336 -11.99 -4.39 -1.44
CA LYS A 336 -11.34 -5.49 -0.70
C LYS A 336 -11.27 -5.26 0.82
N PRO A 337 -11.00 -4.05 1.33
CA PRO A 337 -10.96 -3.80 2.78
C PRO A 337 -12.34 -3.95 3.46
N LEU A 338 -13.42 -3.92 2.67
CA LEU A 338 -14.81 -3.94 3.14
C LEU A 338 -15.47 -5.31 2.95
N GLY A 339 -14.67 -6.35 2.66
CA GLY A 339 -15.15 -7.71 2.42
C GLY A 339 -15.53 -8.03 0.98
N PHE A 340 -15.66 -7.04 0.10
CA PHE A 340 -15.99 -7.28 -1.32
C PHE A 340 -14.88 -8.02 -2.06
N GLY A 341 -15.25 -8.65 -3.19
CA GLY A 341 -14.27 -9.13 -4.16
C GLY A 341 -13.59 -10.45 -3.83
N SER A 342 -14.21 -11.32 -3.04
CA SER A 342 -13.75 -12.70 -2.86
C SER A 342 -14.09 -13.51 -4.11
N VAL A 343 -13.10 -14.08 -4.78
CA VAL A 343 -13.28 -14.88 -6.00
C VAL A 343 -12.58 -16.22 -5.84
N GLN A 344 -13.27 -17.31 -6.15
CA GLN A 344 -12.66 -18.62 -6.31
C GLN A 344 -12.42 -18.87 -7.80
N LEU A 345 -11.27 -19.46 -8.13
CA LEU A 345 -10.96 -19.94 -9.48
C LEU A 345 -10.96 -21.46 -9.46
N LYS A 346 -11.41 -22.06 -10.57
CA LYS A 346 -11.38 -23.50 -10.81
C LYS A 346 -11.06 -23.73 -12.27
N ILE A 347 -10.18 -24.69 -12.54
CA ILE A 347 -9.88 -25.15 -13.90
C ILE A 347 -10.90 -26.22 -14.27
N ASP A 348 -11.50 -26.10 -15.46
CA ASP A 348 -12.25 -27.20 -16.06
C ASP A 348 -11.28 -28.10 -16.84
N TRP A 349 -10.69 -29.08 -16.15
CA TRP A 349 -9.72 -30.00 -16.73
C TRP A 349 -10.27 -30.80 -17.92
N SER A 350 -11.59 -30.98 -18.03
CA SER A 350 -12.20 -31.68 -19.16
C SER A 350 -12.15 -30.87 -20.46
N GLN A 351 -11.94 -29.56 -20.34
CA GLN A 351 -11.82 -28.61 -21.46
C GLN A 351 -10.43 -27.97 -21.53
N THR A 352 -9.44 -28.54 -20.83
CA THR A 352 -8.06 -28.03 -20.86
C THR A 352 -7.24 -28.79 -21.90
N ASP A 353 -6.56 -28.06 -22.76
CA ASP A 353 -5.55 -28.58 -23.69
C ASP A 353 -4.17 -28.01 -23.32
N LEU A 354 -3.42 -28.74 -22.48
CA LEU A 354 -2.13 -28.31 -21.95
C LEU A 354 -1.03 -29.29 -22.37
N GLN A 355 -0.23 -28.87 -23.35
CA GLN A 355 0.73 -29.77 -24.02
C GLN A 355 2.19 -29.31 -23.87
N LEU A 356 3.10 -30.27 -23.97
CA LEU A 356 4.54 -30.03 -24.05
C LEU A 356 4.95 -29.72 -25.49
N GLY A 357 6.15 -29.14 -25.66
CA GLY A 357 6.69 -28.83 -26.98
C GLY A 357 6.84 -30.07 -27.89
N GLN A 358 7.11 -31.24 -27.31
CA GLN A 358 7.21 -32.50 -28.05
C GLN A 358 5.85 -32.95 -28.62
N ASP A 359 4.76 -32.70 -27.89
CA ASP A 359 3.41 -33.09 -28.31
C ASP A 359 3.00 -32.21 -29.49
N TRP A 360 3.26 -30.90 -29.39
CA TRP A 360 3.08 -29.97 -30.52
C TRP A 360 3.96 -30.32 -31.71
N GLN A 361 5.20 -30.74 -31.50
CA GLN A 361 6.07 -31.19 -32.59
C GLN A 361 5.44 -32.38 -33.32
N GLN A 362 4.99 -33.40 -32.59
CA GLN A 362 4.31 -34.57 -33.16
C GLN A 362 3.02 -34.18 -33.91
N TYR A 363 2.24 -33.25 -33.34
CA TYR A 363 1.06 -32.70 -34.00
C TYR A 363 1.42 -32.01 -35.32
N TYR A 364 2.42 -31.13 -35.34
CA TYR A 364 2.82 -30.42 -36.57
C TYR A 364 3.46 -31.34 -37.63
N GLU A 365 4.13 -32.42 -37.22
CA GLU A 365 4.69 -33.41 -38.13
C GLU A 365 3.61 -34.26 -38.81
N SER A 366 2.53 -34.59 -38.11
CA SER A 366 1.48 -35.48 -38.61
C SER A 366 0.22 -34.77 -39.12
N LEU A 367 -0.09 -33.58 -38.59
CA LEU A 367 -1.35 -32.86 -38.70
C LEU A 367 -2.59 -33.69 -38.29
N LEU A 368 -2.38 -34.74 -37.49
CA LEU A 368 -3.43 -35.61 -36.97
C LEU A 368 -3.70 -35.29 -35.50
N PRO A 369 -4.93 -35.57 -34.99
CA PRO A 369 -5.19 -35.49 -33.56
C PRO A 369 -4.20 -36.34 -32.78
N ILE A 370 -3.60 -35.74 -31.76
CA ILE A 370 -2.77 -36.41 -30.77
C ILE A 370 -3.59 -36.69 -29.52
N ASP A 371 -3.19 -37.70 -28.75
CA ASP A 371 -3.87 -38.03 -27.51
C ASP A 371 -3.85 -36.84 -26.54
N PRO A 372 -4.93 -36.62 -25.77
CA PRO A 372 -4.98 -35.55 -24.81
C PRO A 372 -3.87 -35.73 -23.76
N PRO A 373 -3.24 -34.64 -23.32
CA PRO A 373 -2.13 -34.68 -22.37
C PRO A 373 -2.54 -35.28 -21.02
N ASP A 374 -1.62 -35.99 -20.37
CA ASP A 374 -1.85 -36.56 -19.03
C ASP A 374 -1.95 -35.42 -17.99
N PRO A 375 -3.10 -35.27 -17.28
CA PRO A 375 -3.27 -34.28 -16.23
C PRO A 375 -2.17 -34.31 -15.15
N LYS A 376 -1.50 -35.44 -14.94
CA LYS A 376 -0.35 -35.55 -14.01
C LYS A 376 0.80 -34.62 -14.36
N GLN A 377 0.97 -34.24 -15.62
CA GLN A 377 2.03 -33.27 -16.00
C GLN A 377 1.80 -31.90 -15.37
N ALA A 378 0.54 -31.48 -15.21
CA ALA A 378 0.18 -30.24 -14.53
C ALA A 378 0.55 -30.31 -13.04
N GLU A 379 0.29 -31.45 -12.39
CA GLU A 379 0.67 -31.69 -10.99
C GLU A 379 2.20 -31.65 -10.80
N GLN A 380 2.95 -32.27 -11.71
CA GLN A 380 4.43 -32.23 -11.68
C GLN A 380 4.98 -30.81 -11.78
N CYS A 381 4.36 -29.94 -12.61
CA CYS A 381 4.75 -28.54 -12.69
C CYS A 381 4.50 -27.80 -11.36
N ILE A 382 3.33 -28.02 -10.73
CA ILE A 382 3.01 -27.45 -9.41
C ILE A 382 4.04 -27.90 -8.37
N ASP A 383 4.40 -29.18 -8.35
CA ASP A 383 5.39 -29.72 -7.41
C ASP A 383 6.79 -29.16 -7.66
N THR A 384 7.19 -29.02 -8.93
CA THR A 384 8.45 -28.36 -9.31
C THR A 384 8.51 -26.92 -8.79
N PHE A 385 7.41 -26.16 -8.94
CA PHE A 385 7.30 -24.81 -8.37
C PHE A 385 7.45 -24.83 -6.84
N LYS A 386 6.70 -25.70 -6.14
CA LYS A 386 6.74 -25.79 -4.68
C LYS A 386 8.15 -26.12 -4.16
N GLN A 387 8.80 -27.12 -4.75
CA GLN A 387 10.16 -27.53 -4.40
C GLN A 387 11.16 -26.38 -4.65
N THR A 388 11.08 -25.72 -5.81
CA THR A 388 11.95 -24.59 -6.15
C THR A 388 11.80 -23.45 -5.13
N VAL A 389 10.57 -23.11 -4.75
CA VAL A 389 10.29 -22.07 -3.75
C VAL A 389 10.80 -22.46 -2.37
N ALA A 390 10.57 -23.70 -1.94
CA ALA A 390 11.07 -24.18 -0.65
C ALA A 390 12.61 -24.15 -0.59
N LEU A 391 13.29 -24.68 -1.61
CA LEU A 391 14.75 -24.66 -1.69
C LEU A 391 15.34 -23.25 -1.65
N ALA A 392 14.67 -22.28 -2.30
CA ALA A 392 15.16 -20.91 -2.38
C ALA A 392 14.85 -20.07 -1.12
N TYR A 393 13.74 -20.33 -0.42
CA TYR A 393 13.20 -19.41 0.58
C TYR A 393 12.87 -20.04 1.94
N SER A 394 13.10 -21.34 2.14
CA SER A 394 12.87 -21.98 3.44
C SER A 394 13.72 -21.33 4.55
N PRO A 395 13.12 -20.95 5.68
CA PRO A 395 13.83 -20.30 6.79
C PRO A 395 14.82 -21.23 7.51
N LYS A 396 14.59 -22.55 7.44
CA LYS A 396 15.50 -23.57 7.96
C LYS A 396 16.30 -24.14 6.80
N LYS A 397 17.64 -24.07 6.88
CA LYS A 397 18.51 -24.75 5.91
C LYS A 397 18.17 -26.26 5.94
N ASN A 398 17.89 -26.83 4.76
CA ASN A 398 17.54 -28.24 4.54
C ASN A 398 16.10 -28.66 4.89
N THR A 399 15.14 -27.74 5.01
CA THR A 399 13.71 -28.11 4.92
C THR A 399 13.15 -27.76 3.54
N GLU A 400 12.57 -28.75 2.87
CA GLU A 400 11.93 -28.59 1.55
C GLU A 400 10.41 -28.32 1.71
N ASP A 401 10.00 -27.73 2.83
CA ASP A 401 8.58 -27.50 3.11
C ASP A 401 8.11 -26.15 2.56
N PHE A 402 7.44 -26.20 1.42
CA PHE A 402 6.77 -25.07 0.77
C PHE A 402 5.81 -24.33 1.72
N GLU A 403 5.18 -25.04 2.65
CA GLU A 403 4.18 -24.48 3.56
C GLU A 403 4.79 -23.67 4.70
N GLU A 404 6.07 -23.89 5.03
CA GLU A 404 6.81 -23.10 6.02
C GLU A 404 7.36 -21.78 5.45
N VAL A 405 7.35 -21.60 4.12
CA VAL A 405 7.83 -20.37 3.49
C VAL A 405 6.92 -19.19 3.85
N LEU A 406 7.48 -18.15 4.50
CA LEU A 406 6.68 -17.10 5.17
C LEU A 406 5.69 -16.38 4.24
N PHE A 407 6.08 -16.04 3.02
CA PHE A 407 5.19 -15.37 2.08
C PHE A 407 4.12 -16.31 1.50
N ILE A 408 4.40 -17.62 1.40
CA ILE A 408 3.41 -18.63 1.03
C ILE A 408 2.38 -18.79 2.14
N ARG A 409 2.84 -18.94 3.40
CA ARG A 409 1.97 -19.00 4.57
C ARG A 409 1.09 -17.76 4.68
N ALA A 410 1.66 -16.56 4.53
CA ALA A 410 0.89 -15.33 4.52
C ALA A 410 -0.12 -15.25 3.37
N PHE A 411 0.25 -15.67 2.15
CA PHE A 411 -0.68 -15.70 1.02
C PHE A 411 -1.85 -16.66 1.28
N LYS A 412 -1.58 -17.88 1.74
CA LYS A 412 -2.63 -18.86 2.08
C LYS A 412 -3.54 -18.33 3.17
N GLN A 413 -2.98 -17.70 4.21
CA GLN A 413 -3.77 -17.08 5.27
C GLN A 413 -4.60 -15.90 4.75
N ALA A 414 -4.06 -15.08 3.84
CA ALA A 414 -4.83 -14.04 3.15
C ALA A 414 -6.03 -14.62 2.40
N ALA A 415 -5.80 -15.69 1.63
CA ALA A 415 -6.82 -16.28 0.78
C ALA A 415 -7.88 -17.03 1.59
N LYS A 416 -7.48 -17.72 2.67
CA LYS A 416 -8.39 -18.40 3.61
C LYS A 416 -9.20 -17.42 4.46
N GLY A 417 -8.61 -16.28 4.79
CA GLY A 417 -9.19 -15.31 5.71
C GLY A 417 -8.90 -15.62 7.18
N LEU A 418 -9.08 -14.60 8.03
CA LEU A 418 -8.94 -14.70 9.47
C LEU A 418 -10.29 -15.03 10.11
N ASP A 419 -10.26 -15.64 11.30
CA ASP A 419 -11.45 -15.79 12.13
C ASP A 419 -11.77 -14.47 12.84
N GLY A 420 -13.06 -14.17 13.01
CA GLY A 420 -13.55 -12.93 13.61
C GLY A 420 -13.76 -11.78 12.61
N PRO A 421 -14.15 -10.59 13.12
CA PRO A 421 -14.44 -9.43 12.28
C PRO A 421 -13.14 -8.81 11.72
N ILE A 422 -13.18 -8.42 10.45
CA ILE A 422 -12.12 -7.63 9.81
C ILE A 422 -12.68 -6.23 9.54
N HIS A 423 -12.03 -5.22 10.11
CA HIS A 423 -12.42 -3.82 10.00
C HIS A 423 -11.18 -2.90 10.05
N TYR A 424 -11.37 -1.62 9.77
CA TYR A 424 -10.32 -0.61 10.00
C TYR A 424 -10.02 -0.48 11.49
N PRO A 425 -8.77 -0.16 11.89
CA PRO A 425 -8.43 0.02 13.30
C PRO A 425 -9.35 1.07 13.96
N ARG A 426 -9.90 0.74 15.15
CA ARG A 426 -10.80 1.60 15.92
C ARG A 426 -10.57 1.45 17.43
N VAL A 427 -10.96 2.47 18.18
CA VAL A 427 -10.70 2.57 19.63
C VAL A 427 -11.58 1.66 20.50
N SER A 428 -12.69 1.16 19.97
CA SER A 428 -13.60 0.26 20.69
C SER A 428 -14.09 -0.87 19.78
N ALA A 429 -14.73 -1.89 20.37
CA ALA A 429 -15.31 -2.98 19.60
C ALA A 429 -16.47 -2.53 18.69
N GLN A 430 -17.20 -1.48 19.07
CA GLN A 430 -18.29 -0.91 18.27
C GLN A 430 -17.74 0.16 17.31
N PRO A 431 -18.21 0.24 16.06
CA PRO A 431 -17.86 1.35 15.18
C PRO A 431 -18.27 2.68 15.79
N ASP A 432 -17.44 3.70 15.57
CA ASP A 432 -17.80 5.07 15.88
C ASP A 432 -18.99 5.52 15.00
N PRO A 433 -20.04 6.14 15.58
CA PRO A 433 -21.24 6.52 14.84
C PRO A 433 -20.99 7.57 13.75
N ASP A 434 -19.96 8.41 13.90
CA ASP A 434 -19.56 9.40 12.90
C ASP A 434 -18.51 8.84 11.91
N GLY A 435 -18.02 7.61 12.15
CA GLY A 435 -17.05 6.94 11.30
C GLY A 435 -15.60 7.38 11.55
N GLU A 436 -15.30 7.91 12.74
CA GLU A 436 -14.00 8.51 13.10
C GLU A 436 -12.88 7.49 13.39
N ASN A 437 -12.68 6.52 12.49
CA ASN A 437 -11.63 5.49 12.64
C ASN A 437 -10.19 6.07 12.70
N PHE A 438 -10.00 7.35 12.33
CA PHE A 438 -8.68 8.01 12.41
C PHE A 438 -8.21 8.18 13.86
N GLU A 439 -9.12 8.24 14.84
CA GLU A 439 -8.80 8.40 16.25
C GLU A 439 -7.90 7.28 16.78
N TRP A 440 -8.06 6.06 16.24
CA TRP A 440 -7.18 4.94 16.62
C TRP A 440 -5.71 5.26 16.37
N PHE A 441 -5.38 5.96 15.27
CA PHE A 441 -3.99 6.31 14.98
C PHE A 441 -3.45 7.36 15.95
N THR A 442 -4.30 8.32 16.36
CA THR A 442 -3.98 9.33 17.37
C THR A 442 -3.69 8.67 18.71
N GLU A 443 -4.58 7.78 19.16
CA GLU A 443 -4.41 7.07 20.42
C GLU A 443 -3.23 6.10 20.37
N ASN A 444 -3.03 5.40 19.25
CA ASN A 444 -1.88 4.53 19.06
C ASN A 444 -0.54 5.25 19.14
N GLU A 445 -0.45 6.48 18.65
CA GLU A 445 0.77 7.29 18.79
C GLU A 445 1.02 7.72 20.24
N LYS A 446 -0.04 8.09 20.97
CA LYS A 446 0.07 8.49 22.39
C LYS A 446 0.35 7.31 23.33
N GLY A 447 -0.19 6.14 23.02
CA GLY A 447 -0.21 4.98 23.92
C GLY A 447 0.66 3.81 23.47
N LYS A 448 0.02 2.69 23.12
CA LYS A 448 0.63 1.36 22.93
C LYS A 448 1.63 1.28 21.77
N LYS A 449 1.57 2.17 20.77
CA LYS A 449 2.43 2.16 19.55
C LYS A 449 2.52 0.77 18.93
N LEU A 450 1.36 0.21 18.64
CA LEU A 450 1.16 -1.08 17.98
C LEU A 450 1.66 -1.02 16.53
N ALA A 451 2.32 -2.10 16.13
CA ALA A 451 2.63 -2.41 14.75
C ALA A 451 1.57 -3.33 14.15
N LEU A 452 1.39 -3.27 12.84
CA LEU A 452 0.52 -4.20 12.13
C LEU A 452 1.15 -5.61 12.25
N PRO A 453 0.46 -6.65 12.76
CA PRO A 453 1.01 -7.99 12.84
C PRO A 453 1.34 -8.56 11.46
N SER A 454 2.15 -9.62 11.42
CA SER A 454 2.39 -10.32 10.16
C SER A 454 1.27 -11.31 9.88
N LEU A 455 0.90 -11.44 8.61
CA LEU A 455 -0.26 -12.24 8.24
C LEU A 455 -0.05 -13.75 8.46
N TRP A 456 1.21 -14.21 8.45
CA TRP A 456 1.57 -15.58 8.80
C TRP A 456 1.41 -15.89 10.30
N ASP A 457 1.21 -14.90 11.17
CA ASP A 457 0.94 -15.13 12.60
C ASP A 457 -0.56 -15.36 12.87
N GLU A 458 -1.41 -15.29 11.83
CA GLU A 458 -2.86 -15.56 11.91
C GLU A 458 -3.61 -14.68 12.92
N THR A 459 -3.04 -13.52 13.25
CA THR A 459 -3.59 -12.57 14.22
C THR A 459 -3.97 -11.26 13.56
N GLY A 460 -5.13 -10.73 13.95
CA GLY A 460 -5.54 -9.37 13.61
C GLY A 460 -4.85 -8.31 14.47
N LEU A 461 -4.96 -7.04 14.06
CA LEU A 461 -4.67 -5.93 14.98
C LEU A 461 -5.64 -6.02 16.16
N PRO A 462 -5.16 -6.01 17.41
CA PRO A 462 -6.05 -6.02 18.56
C PRO A 462 -6.86 -4.72 18.60
N TYR A 463 -8.05 -4.80 19.21
CA TYR A 463 -8.76 -3.60 19.64
C TYR A 463 -7.90 -2.78 20.60
N TRP A 464 -8.21 -1.48 20.69
CA TRP A 464 -7.41 -0.58 21.52
C TRP A 464 -7.48 -0.92 23.01
N GLU A 465 -8.56 -1.54 23.49
CA GLU A 465 -8.80 -1.92 24.91
C GLU A 465 -7.56 -2.47 25.63
#